data_AF-Q645Q2-F1
#
_entry.id   AF-Q645Q2-F1
#
_cell.length_a   1.000
_cell.length_b   1.000
_cell.length_c   1.000
_cell.angle_alpha   90.00
_cell.angle_beta   90.00
_cell.angle_gamma   90.00
#
_symmetry.space_group_name_H-M   'P 1'
#
loop_
_entity.id
_entity.type
_entity.pdbx_description
1 polymer ?
#
loop_
_entity_poly.entity_id
_entity_poly.type
_entity_poly.pdbx_seq_one_letter_code
_entity_poly.pdbx_strand_id
1 'polypeptide(L)'
;KELKSICGDILDALDRHLLPSAAMGESKVFYNKMKGDYHRYLAEFATGNNRKEAAENSLVAYKTATDLAMLELPPTHPIRLGLALNFSVFYYEILNSPDRACRLAKAAFDDAIAELDTLSEESYKDST
;
A
#
# COMPACT_ATOMS: atom_id res chain seq x y z
N LYS A 1 12.34 -16.56 11.80
CA LYS A 1 12.54 -17.52 10.67
C LYS A 1 11.22 -17.79 9.94
N GLU A 2 10.15 -18.13 10.67
CA GLU A 2 8.81 -18.36 10.11
C GLU A 2 8.23 -17.17 9.34
N LEU A 3 8.18 -15.96 9.95
CA LEU A 3 7.71 -14.74 9.27
C LEU A 3 8.46 -14.44 7.95
N LYS A 4 9.77 -14.67 7.91
CA LYS A 4 10.57 -14.48 6.69
C LYS A 4 10.18 -15.47 5.59
N SER A 5 9.88 -16.72 5.96
CA SER A 5 9.39 -17.73 5.01
C SER A 5 8.02 -17.34 4.46
N ILE A 6 7.07 -17.03 5.35
CA ILE A 6 5.70 -16.66 4.96
C ILE A 6 5.71 -15.43 4.05
N CYS A 7 6.49 -14.39 4.39
CA CYS A 7 6.61 -13.22 3.53
C CYS A 7 7.26 -13.58 2.19
N GLY A 8 8.29 -14.43 2.19
CA GLY A 8 8.94 -14.91 0.97
C GLY A 8 7.98 -15.66 0.04
N ASP A 9 7.18 -16.58 0.58
CA ASP A 9 6.24 -17.39 -0.20
C ASP A 9 5.16 -16.52 -0.86
N ILE A 10 4.63 -15.53 -0.12
CA ILE A 10 3.64 -14.60 -0.68
C ILE A 10 4.27 -13.65 -1.70
N LEU A 11 5.47 -13.13 -1.44
CA LEU A 11 6.18 -12.28 -2.40
C LEU A 11 6.50 -13.03 -3.70
N ASP A 12 6.89 -14.30 -3.62
CA ASP A 12 7.14 -15.14 -4.80
C ASP A 12 5.83 -15.40 -5.58
N ALA A 13 4.73 -15.67 -4.88
CA ALA A 13 3.42 -15.82 -5.52
C ALA A 13 2.93 -14.52 -6.19
N LEU A 14 3.15 -13.36 -5.55
CA LEU A 14 2.85 -12.06 -6.12
C LEU A 14 3.62 -11.83 -7.42
N ASP A 15 4.92 -12.08 -7.42
CA ASP A 15 5.80 -11.78 -8.56
C ASP A 15 5.65 -12.79 -9.71
N ARG A 16 5.44 -14.07 -9.42
CA ARG A 16 5.36 -15.12 -10.45
C ARG A 16 3.97 -15.32 -11.02
N HIS A 17 2.93 -15.04 -10.24
CA HIS A 17 1.57 -15.43 -10.61
C HIS A 17 0.58 -14.27 -10.58
N LEU A 18 0.47 -13.56 -9.46
CA LEU A 18 -0.63 -12.59 -9.26
C LEU A 18 -0.41 -11.31 -10.07
N LEU A 19 0.76 -10.67 -9.97
CA LEU A 19 1.06 -9.45 -10.73
C LEU A 19 1.10 -9.67 -12.24
N PRO A 20 1.70 -10.75 -12.77
CA PRO A 20 1.64 -11.04 -14.21
C PRO A 20 0.22 -11.32 -14.74
N SER A 21 -0.65 -11.90 -13.91
CA SER A 21 -2.02 -12.24 -14.29
C SER A 21 -3.03 -11.11 -14.04
N ALA A 22 -2.63 -10.07 -13.29
CA ALA A 22 -3.49 -8.95 -12.97
C ALA A 22 -3.72 -8.07 -14.20
N ALA A 23 -5.00 -7.90 -14.58
CA ALA A 23 -5.40 -6.88 -15.53
C ALA A 23 -5.20 -5.47 -14.95
N MET A 24 -5.16 -4.45 -15.82
CA MET A 24 -5.23 -3.04 -15.37
C MET A 24 -6.47 -2.80 -14.51
N GLY A 25 -6.36 -1.94 -13.50
CA GLY A 25 -7.41 -1.63 -12.54
C GLY A 25 -7.08 -2.02 -11.09
N GLU A 26 -8.15 -2.22 -10.34
CA GLU A 26 -8.18 -2.50 -8.90
C GLU A 26 -7.22 -3.63 -8.45
N SER A 27 -7.14 -4.72 -9.21
CA SER A 27 -6.30 -5.88 -8.85
C SER A 27 -4.80 -5.57 -8.84
N LYS A 28 -4.29 -4.75 -9.79
CA LYS A 28 -2.87 -4.35 -9.81
C LYS A 28 -2.51 -3.46 -8.62
N VAL A 29 -3.41 -2.54 -8.26
CA VAL A 29 -3.23 -1.70 -7.06
C VAL A 29 -3.18 -2.57 -5.82
N PHE A 30 -4.12 -3.51 -5.70
CA PHE A 30 -4.21 -4.41 -4.55
C PHE A 30 -2.95 -5.28 -4.39
N TYR A 31 -2.46 -5.91 -5.46
CA TYR A 31 -1.28 -6.76 -5.39
C TYR A 31 0.01 -5.97 -5.15
N ASN A 32 0.17 -4.77 -5.72
CA ASN A 32 1.32 -3.92 -5.41
C ASN A 32 1.27 -3.40 -3.96
N LYS A 33 0.09 -3.03 -3.46
CA LYS A 33 -0.11 -2.69 -2.04
C LYS A 33 0.29 -3.86 -1.15
N MET A 34 -0.18 -5.06 -1.47
CA MET A 34 0.15 -6.29 -0.74
C MET A 34 1.66 -6.56 -0.76
N LYS A 35 2.32 -6.41 -1.92
CA LYS A 35 3.78 -6.50 -2.03
C LYS A 35 4.49 -5.49 -1.10
N GLY A 36 4.00 -4.25 -1.05
CA GLY A 36 4.48 -3.23 -0.13
C GLY A 36 4.34 -3.63 1.33
N ASP A 37 3.18 -4.18 1.71
CA ASP A 37 2.88 -4.68 3.06
C ASP A 37 3.82 -5.81 3.48
N TYR A 38 4.03 -6.83 2.64
CA TYR A 38 4.93 -7.95 2.98
C TYR A 38 6.40 -7.54 3.06
N HIS A 39 6.87 -6.62 2.22
CA HIS A 39 8.20 -6.04 2.38
C HIS A 39 8.31 -5.16 3.64
N ARG A 40 7.24 -4.44 4.01
CA ARG A 40 7.20 -3.69 5.28
C ARG A 40 7.31 -4.63 6.47
N TYR A 41 6.55 -5.72 6.51
CA TYR A 41 6.66 -6.73 7.56
C TYR A 41 8.08 -7.29 7.66
N LEU A 42 8.74 -7.58 6.53
CA LEU A 42 10.16 -7.97 6.53
C LEU A 42 11.05 -6.88 7.16
N ALA A 43 10.80 -5.60 6.87
CA ALA A 43 11.58 -4.49 7.39
C ALA A 43 11.42 -4.29 8.91
N GLU A 44 10.26 -4.63 9.50
CA GLU A 44 9.97 -4.48 10.94
C GLU A 44 10.96 -5.25 11.81
N PHE A 45 11.35 -6.47 11.40
CA PHE A 45 12.25 -7.34 12.18
C PHE A 45 13.64 -7.52 11.57
N ALA A 46 13.88 -7.01 10.35
CA ALA A 46 15.20 -7.03 9.75
C ALA A 46 16.13 -5.99 10.38
N THR A 47 17.43 -6.20 10.24
CA THR A 47 18.48 -5.29 10.70
C THR A 47 19.51 -5.05 9.60
N GLY A 48 20.28 -3.95 9.72
CA GLY A 48 21.35 -3.60 8.79
C GLY A 48 20.88 -3.54 7.33
N ASN A 49 21.65 -4.16 6.43
CA ASN A 49 21.35 -4.14 4.99
C ASN A 49 20.02 -4.80 4.64
N ASN A 50 19.62 -5.88 5.33
CA ASN A 50 18.36 -6.55 5.07
C ASN A 50 17.16 -5.63 5.36
N ARG A 51 17.25 -4.79 6.41
CA ARG A 51 16.21 -3.79 6.70
C ARG A 51 16.14 -2.74 5.61
N LYS A 52 17.30 -2.26 5.16
CA LYS A 52 17.39 -1.25 4.10
C LYS A 52 16.76 -1.76 2.80
N GLU A 53 17.13 -2.96 2.37
CA GLU A 53 16.60 -3.58 1.16
C GLU A 53 15.08 -3.83 1.26
N ALA A 54 14.60 -4.36 2.39
CA ALA A 54 13.17 -4.54 2.62
C ALA A 54 12.39 -3.21 2.59
N ALA A 55 12.94 -2.15 3.19
CA ALA A 55 12.35 -0.82 3.16
C ALA A 55 12.33 -0.22 1.75
N GLU A 56 13.41 -0.37 0.97
CA GLU A 56 13.49 0.08 -0.42
C GLU A 56 12.48 -0.63 -1.31
N ASN A 57 12.37 -1.96 -1.20
CA ASN A 57 11.40 -2.75 -1.94
C ASN A 57 9.95 -2.41 -1.54
N SER A 58 9.68 -2.21 -0.26
CA SER A 58 8.37 -1.76 0.23
C SER A 58 8.00 -0.38 -0.35
N LEU A 59 8.95 0.56 -0.32
CA LEU A 59 8.76 1.90 -0.88
C LEU A 59 8.46 1.87 -2.38
N VAL A 60 9.19 1.06 -3.15
CA VAL A 60 8.95 0.91 -4.60
C VAL A 60 7.57 0.33 -4.88
N ALA A 61 7.16 -0.71 -4.15
CA ALA A 61 5.86 -1.34 -4.32
C ALA A 61 4.71 -0.39 -3.96
N TYR A 62 4.80 0.33 -2.84
CA TYR A 62 3.79 1.32 -2.46
C TYR A 62 3.69 2.47 -3.46
N LYS A 63 4.82 3.01 -3.94
CA LYS A 63 4.81 4.05 -4.98
C LYS A 63 4.12 3.57 -6.26
N THR A 64 4.47 2.36 -6.71
CA THR A 64 3.84 1.76 -7.89
C THR A 64 2.32 1.60 -7.69
N ALA A 65 1.89 1.14 -6.51
CA ALA A 65 0.48 1.06 -6.16
C ALA A 65 -0.19 2.44 -6.15
N THR A 66 0.47 3.47 -5.63
CA THR A 66 -0.05 4.84 -5.56
C THR A 66 -0.23 5.43 -6.95
N ASP A 67 0.76 5.30 -7.83
CA ASP A 67 0.69 5.82 -9.19
C ASP A 67 -0.47 5.18 -9.97
N LEU A 68 -0.66 3.86 -9.83
CA LEU A 68 -1.78 3.13 -10.42
C LEU A 68 -3.13 3.55 -9.80
N ALA A 69 -3.20 3.66 -8.47
CA ALA A 69 -4.42 4.05 -7.78
C ALA A 69 -4.87 5.48 -8.15
N MET A 70 -3.92 6.40 -8.33
CA MET A 70 -4.23 7.77 -8.77
C MET A 70 -4.77 7.82 -10.19
N LEU A 71 -4.37 6.89 -11.05
CA LEU A 71 -4.83 6.80 -12.44
C LEU A 71 -6.19 6.09 -12.58
N GLU A 72 -6.42 5.04 -11.77
CA GLU A 72 -7.49 4.07 -12.03
C GLU A 72 -8.60 4.04 -10.97
N LEU A 73 -8.39 4.58 -9.77
CA LEU A 73 -9.33 4.48 -8.66
C LEU A 73 -9.74 5.87 -8.13
N PRO A 74 -11.03 6.12 -7.84
CA PRO A 74 -11.43 7.37 -7.20
C PRO A 74 -10.80 7.49 -5.80
N PRO A 75 -10.58 8.72 -5.28
CA PRO A 75 -10.00 8.95 -3.94
C PRO A 75 -10.73 8.25 -2.80
N THR A 76 -12.04 8.06 -2.95
CA THR A 76 -12.91 7.36 -2.00
C THR A 76 -12.84 5.84 -2.09
N HIS A 77 -12.14 5.27 -3.08
CA HIS A 77 -12.07 3.83 -3.25
C HIS A 77 -11.40 3.15 -2.04
N PRO A 78 -12.01 2.12 -1.41
CA PRO A 78 -11.48 1.50 -0.19
C PRO A 78 -10.04 1.00 -0.32
N ILE A 79 -9.67 0.42 -1.48
CA ILE A 79 -8.29 -0.01 -1.73
C ILE A 79 -7.31 1.17 -1.80
N ARG A 80 -7.69 2.31 -2.38
CA ARG A 80 -6.84 3.51 -2.45
C ARG A 80 -6.67 4.14 -1.06
N LEU A 81 -7.74 4.20 -0.27
CA LEU A 81 -7.69 4.63 1.12
C LEU A 81 -6.84 3.70 1.98
N GLY A 82 -7.04 2.38 1.88
CA GLY A 82 -6.25 1.39 2.59
C GLY A 82 -4.77 1.39 2.17
N LEU A 83 -4.47 1.68 0.90
CA LEU A 83 -3.11 1.92 0.43
C LEU A 83 -2.50 3.14 1.10
N ALA A 84 -3.20 4.27 1.12
CA ALA A 84 -2.71 5.49 1.75
C ALA A 84 -2.46 5.29 3.26
N LEU A 85 -3.37 4.60 3.94
CA LEU A 85 -3.21 4.24 5.34
C LEU A 85 -1.92 3.44 5.55
N ASN A 86 -1.76 2.31 4.85
CA ASN A 86 -0.60 1.43 5.03
C ASN A 86 0.71 2.12 4.62
N PHE A 87 0.69 2.96 3.60
CA PHE A 87 1.87 3.72 3.18
C PHE A 87 2.23 4.83 4.20
N SER A 88 1.24 5.44 4.86
CA SER A 88 1.50 6.38 5.94
C SER A 88 2.14 5.69 7.15
N VAL A 89 1.66 4.50 7.52
CA VAL A 89 2.27 3.65 8.57
C VAL A 89 3.70 3.29 8.19
N PHE A 90 3.96 2.91 6.94
CA PHE A 90 5.32 2.67 6.45
C PHE A 90 6.24 3.88 6.64
N TYR A 91 5.80 5.09 6.25
CA TYR A 91 6.58 6.30 6.45
C TYR A 91 6.88 6.57 7.93
N TYR A 92 5.93 6.28 8.82
CA TYR A 92 6.07 6.47 10.25
C TYR A 92 7.02 5.43 10.87
N GLU A 93 6.71 4.14 10.74
CA GLU A 93 7.36 3.06 11.47
C GLU A 93 8.68 2.58 10.84
N ILE A 94 8.77 2.61 9.50
CA ILE A 94 9.95 2.08 8.79
C ILE A 94 10.95 3.17 8.48
N LEU A 95 10.46 4.30 7.93
CA LEU A 95 11.31 5.42 7.51
C LEU A 95 11.47 6.51 8.56
N ASN A 96 10.85 6.37 9.75
CA ASN A 96 10.93 7.34 10.84
C ASN A 96 10.67 8.79 10.36
N SER A 97 9.68 8.95 9.49
CA SER A 97 9.35 10.19 8.78
C SER A 97 7.91 10.63 9.08
N PRO A 98 7.61 11.04 10.34
CA PRO A 98 6.25 11.36 10.76
C PRO A 98 5.62 12.50 9.94
N ASP A 99 6.40 13.50 9.54
CA ASP A 99 5.90 14.60 8.70
C ASP A 99 5.43 14.12 7.31
N ARG A 100 6.03 13.05 6.77
CA ARG A 100 5.59 12.45 5.51
C ARG A 100 4.36 11.58 5.73
N ALA A 101 4.33 10.82 6.81
CA ALA A 101 3.17 10.00 7.17
C ALA A 101 1.91 10.86 7.34
N CYS A 102 1.98 11.93 8.15
CA CYS A 102 0.86 12.83 8.37
C CYS A 102 0.40 13.53 7.09
N ARG A 103 1.34 14.01 6.26
CA ARG A 103 0.97 14.64 4.98
C ARG A 103 0.25 13.68 4.04
N LEU A 104 0.74 12.44 3.94
CA LEU A 104 0.14 11.43 3.07
C LEU A 104 -1.26 11.05 3.57
N ALA A 105 -1.42 10.78 4.86
CA ALA A 105 -2.71 10.44 5.45
C ALA A 105 -3.71 11.60 5.33
N LYS A 106 -3.27 12.84 5.61
CA LYS A 106 -4.10 14.04 5.49
C LYS A 106 -4.54 14.28 4.05
N ALA A 107 -3.64 14.16 3.08
CA ALA A 107 -3.99 14.33 1.68
C ALA A 107 -5.04 13.30 1.23
N ALA A 108 -4.85 12.01 1.56
CA ALA A 108 -5.82 10.99 1.22
C ALA A 108 -7.20 11.21 1.88
N PHE A 109 -7.21 11.70 3.12
CA PHE A 109 -8.44 12.06 3.81
C PHE A 109 -9.13 13.27 3.16
N ASP A 110 -8.39 14.36 2.92
CA ASP A 110 -8.92 15.58 2.31
C ASP A 110 -9.46 15.32 0.90
N ASP A 111 -8.76 14.51 0.09
CA ASP A 111 -9.19 14.11 -1.26
C ASP A 111 -10.50 13.28 -1.19
N ALA A 112 -10.62 12.38 -0.23
CA ALA A 112 -11.83 11.55 -0.07
C ALA A 112 -13.03 12.38 0.42
N ILE A 113 -12.82 13.33 1.34
CA ILE A 113 -13.84 14.28 1.79
C ILE A 113 -14.35 15.12 0.61
N ALA A 114 -13.46 15.57 -0.27
CA ALA A 114 -13.85 16.38 -1.43
C ALA A 114 -14.75 15.64 -2.43
N GLU A 115 -14.70 14.31 -2.47
CA GLU A 115 -15.49 13.48 -3.38
C GLU A 115 -16.58 12.65 -2.67
N LEU A 116 -16.75 12.80 -1.36
CA LEU A 116 -17.69 12.02 -0.55
C LEU A 116 -19.16 12.23 -0.97
N ASP A 117 -19.50 13.42 -1.47
CA ASP A 117 -20.84 13.74 -2.00
C ASP A 117 -21.19 12.97 -3.29
N THR A 118 -20.23 12.28 -3.90
CA THR A 118 -20.41 11.52 -5.15
C THR A 118 -20.59 10.01 -4.92
N LEU A 119 -20.50 9.54 -3.66
CA LEU A 119 -20.59 8.12 -3.32
C LEU A 119 -22.02 7.60 -3.27
N SER A 120 -22.23 6.38 -3.76
CA SER A 120 -23.46 5.61 -3.54
C SER A 120 -23.50 5.00 -2.13
N GLU A 121 -24.69 4.72 -1.59
CA GLU A 121 -24.86 4.19 -0.21
C GLU A 121 -24.07 2.91 0.08
N GLU A 122 -23.81 2.04 -0.91
CA GLU A 122 -23.01 0.82 -0.74
C GLU A 122 -21.52 1.11 -0.53
N SER A 123 -20.96 2.09 -1.25
CA SER A 123 -19.55 2.47 -1.14
C SER A 123 -19.25 3.29 0.13
N TYR A 124 -20.28 3.84 0.78
CA TYR A 124 -20.14 4.69 1.95
C TYR A 124 -19.59 3.90 3.16
N LYS A 125 -20.08 2.69 3.43
CA LYS A 125 -19.72 1.90 4.62
C LYS A 125 -18.28 1.38 4.62
N ASP A 126 -17.71 1.11 3.45
CA ASP A 126 -16.32 0.66 3.34
C ASP A 126 -15.33 1.83 3.31
N SER A 127 -15.83 3.06 3.19
CA SER A 127 -15.03 4.29 3.10
C SER A 127 -15.02 5.13 4.39
N THR A 128 -15.99 4.92 5.30
CA THR A 128 -16.11 5.58 6.62
C THR A 128 -15.77 4.65 7.76
#